data_AF-A0A2D6DNW4-F1
#
_entry.id   AF-A0A2D6DNW4-F1
#
_cell.length_a   1.000
_cell.length_b   1.000
_cell.length_c   1.000
_cell.angle_alpha   90.00
_cell.angle_beta   90.00
_cell.angle_gamma   90.00
#
_symmetry.space_group_name_H-M   'P 1'
#
loop_
_entity.id
_entity.type
_entity.pdbx_description
1 polymer ?
#
loop_
_entity_poly.entity_id
_entity_poly.type
_entity_poly.pdbx_seq_one_letter_code
_entity_poly.pdbx_strand_id
1 'polypeptide(L)' 'EETCCPMKEGRGGHPLVLTFEDVDKVRNSPANSPLREVIETSRFEVLDRFLELNIDTPEDIINLQEKLQLVNE' A
#
# COMPACT_ATOMS: atom_id res chain seq x y z
N GLU A 1 -4.87 -14.46 -13.63
CA GLU A 1 -4.08 -13.74 -12.62
C GLU A 1 -4.63 -12.33 -12.54
N GLU A 2 -4.64 -11.71 -11.37
CA GLU A 2 -5.20 -10.37 -11.18
C GLU A 2 -4.23 -9.50 -10.38
N THR A 3 -4.25 -8.20 -10.67
CA THR A 3 -3.60 -7.19 -9.85
C THR A 3 -4.35 -7.09 -8.54
N CYS A 4 -3.67 -7.29 -7.41
CA CYS A 4 -4.32 -7.33 -6.11
C CYS A 4 -3.47 -6.72 -5.00
N CYS A 5 -4.14 -6.32 -3.91
CA CYS A 5 -3.50 -5.84 -2.70
C CYS A 5 -4.30 -6.20 -1.43
N PRO A 6 -3.64 -6.28 -0.27
CA PRO A 6 -4.34 -6.41 1.01
C PRO A 6 -5.13 -5.15 1.34
N MET A 7 -6.18 -5.31 2.14
CA MET A 7 -7.05 -4.24 2.61
C MET A 7 -7.40 -4.43 4.07
N LYS A 8 -7.56 -3.32 4.78
CA LYS A 8 -8.16 -3.29 6.11
C LYS A 8 -9.18 -2.18 6.17
N GLU A 9 -10.40 -2.50 6.58
CA GLU A 9 -11.50 -1.54 6.78
C GLU A 9 -11.75 -0.66 5.54
N GLY A 10 -11.68 -1.26 4.35
CA GLY A 10 -11.90 -0.57 3.07
C GLY A 10 -10.68 0.15 2.50
N ARG A 11 -9.56 0.20 3.24
CA ARG A 11 -8.33 0.87 2.83
C ARG A 11 -7.28 -0.13 2.37
N GLY A 12 -6.89 -0.03 1.11
CA GLY A 12 -5.86 -0.89 0.51
C GLY A 12 -4.46 -0.50 0.98
N GLY A 13 -3.58 -1.48 1.12
CA GLY A 13 -2.19 -1.31 1.53
C GLY A 13 -1.21 -2.13 0.69
N HIS A 14 0.06 -2.12 1.08
CA HIS A 14 1.10 -2.90 0.43
C HIS A 14 1.16 -4.33 0.99
N PRO A 15 1.68 -5.33 0.23
CA PRO A 15 2.23 -5.20 -1.12
C PRO A 15 1.17 -5.12 -2.22
N LEU A 16 1.51 -4.45 -3.32
CA LEU A 16 0.73 -4.43 -4.55
C LEU A 16 1.32 -5.43 -5.53
N VAL A 17 0.55 -6.44 -5.91
CA VAL A 17 0.91 -7.40 -6.95
C VAL A 17 0.34 -6.91 -8.27
N LEU A 18 1.16 -6.89 -9.32
CA LEU A 18 0.78 -6.42 -10.66
C LEU A 18 0.80 -7.56 -11.66
N THR A 19 -0.19 -7.60 -12.55
CA THR A 19 -0.08 -8.43 -13.77
C THR A 19 0.88 -7.79 -14.76
N PHE A 20 1.31 -8.58 -15.75
CA PHE A 20 2.17 -8.09 -16.83
C PHE A 20 1.54 -6.89 -17.58
N GLU A 21 0.24 -6.95 -17.85
CA GLU A 21 -0.48 -5.89 -18.56
C GLU A 21 -0.53 -4.58 -17.76
N ASP A 22 -0.71 -4.66 -16.45
CA ASP A 22 -0.76 -3.49 -15.57
C ASP A 22 0.63 -2.88 -15.34
N VAL A 23 1.69 -3.69 -15.38
CA VAL A 23 3.08 -3.17 -15.41
C VAL A 23 3.28 -2.26 -16.62
N ASP A 24 2.82 -2.64 -17.80
CA ASP A 24 2.96 -1.81 -19.01
C ASP A 24 2.16 -0.50 -18.91
N LYS A 25 0.98 -0.50 -18.30
CA LYS A 25 0.22 0.73 -18.02
C LYS A 25 1.00 1.67 -17.10
N VAL A 26 1.55 1.13 -16.01
CA VAL A 26 2.36 1.91 -15.05
C VAL A 26 3.59 2.52 -15.74
N ARG A 27 4.32 1.75 -16.54
CA ARG A 27 5.52 2.21 -17.25
C ARG A 27 5.26 3.34 -18.25
N ASN A 28 4.05 3.40 -18.81
CA ASN A 28 3.64 4.44 -19.77
C ASN A 28 2.91 5.62 -19.11
N SER A 29 2.67 5.57 -17.79
CA SER A 29 2.01 6.65 -17.05
C SER A 29 2.99 7.77 -16.65
N PRO A 30 2.51 9.00 -16.41
CA PRO A 30 3.34 10.06 -15.84
C PRO A 30 3.92 9.64 -14.48
N ALA A 31 5.18 9.97 -14.22
CA ALA A 31 5.87 9.55 -12.99
C ALA A 31 5.18 9.99 -11.68
N ASN A 32 4.40 11.07 -11.72
CA ASN A 32 3.69 11.60 -10.55
C ASN A 32 2.22 11.15 -10.48
N SER A 33 1.76 10.29 -11.40
CA SER A 33 0.40 9.77 -11.37
C SER A 33 0.25 8.72 -10.24
N PRO A 34 -0.76 8.85 -9.37
CA PRO A 34 -1.03 7.83 -8.36
C PRO A 34 -1.37 6.49 -9.01
N LEU A 35 -0.78 5.38 -8.54
CA LEU A 35 -1.05 4.05 -9.11
C LEU A 35 -2.54 3.69 -9.13
N ARG A 36 -3.30 4.10 -8.11
CA ARG A 36 -4.75 3.90 -8.03
C ARG A 36 -5.55 4.55 -9.16
N GLU A 37 -4.96 5.49 -9.91
CA GLU A 37 -5.57 6.14 -11.07
C GLU A 37 -5.10 5.51 -12.40
N VAL A 38 -4.08 4.65 -12.35
CA VAL A 38 -3.46 4.01 -13.53
C VAL A 38 -3.96 2.58 -13.71
N ILE A 39 -4.26 1.87 -12.62
CA ILE A 39 -4.64 0.45 -12.62
C ILE A 39 -5.85 0.21 -11.70
N GLU A 40 -6.60 -0.86 -12.00
CA GLU A 40 -7.64 -1.39 -11.13
C GLU A 40 -7.04 -2.48 -10.25
N THR A 41 -7.43 -2.55 -8.97
CA THR A 41 -6.82 -3.47 -8.01
C THR A 41 -7.89 -4.21 -7.22
N SER A 42 -7.87 -5.54 -7.30
CA SER A 42 -8.65 -6.43 -6.45
C SER A 42 -8.14 -6.35 -5.01
N ARG A 43 -9.06 -6.29 -4.04
CA ARG A 43 -8.71 -6.10 -2.63
C ARG A 43 -9.21 -7.27 -1.80
N PHE A 44 -8.37 -7.73 -0.87
CA PHE A 44 -8.73 -8.79 0.06
C PHE A 44 -8.45 -8.37 1.50
N GLU A 45 -9.36 -8.71 2.40
CA GLU A 45 -9.29 -8.26 3.79
C GLU A 45 -8.17 -9.00 4.56
N VAL A 46 -7.39 -8.26 5.36
CA VAL A 46 -6.38 -8.80 6.26
C VAL A 46 -6.55 -8.25 7.67
N LEU A 47 -6.05 -8.99 8.65
CA LEU A 47 -6.12 -8.60 10.07
C LEU A 47 -4.89 -7.82 10.55
N ASP A 48 -4.01 -7.41 9.62
CA ASP A 48 -2.82 -6.64 9.97
C ASP A 48 -3.21 -5.28 10.53
N ARG A 49 -2.92 -5.08 11.83
CA ARG A 49 -3.27 -3.85 12.52
C ARG A 49 -2.58 -2.62 11.93
N PHE A 50 -1.41 -2.81 11.33
CA PHE A 50 -0.49 -1.76 10.89
C PHE A 50 -0.31 -1.72 9.38
N LEU A 51 -1.25 -2.27 8.61
CA LEU A 51 -1.22 -2.33 7.14
C LEU A 51 -0.92 -0.98 6.46
N GLU A 52 -1.33 0.12 7.09
CA GLU A 52 -1.21 1.47 6.55
C GLU A 52 -0.07 2.30 7.16
N LEU A 53 0.77 1.70 8.01
CA LEU A 53 1.86 2.42 8.65
C LEU A 53 2.92 2.79 7.60
N ASN A 54 2.96 4.07 7.23
CA ASN A 54 4.01 4.66 6.40
C ASN A 54 4.79 5.71 7.22
N ILE A 55 6.02 5.99 6.81
CA ILE A 55 6.91 7.00 7.40
C ILE A 55 7.30 7.98 6.29
N ASP A 56 6.42 8.92 6.00
CA ASP A 56 6.51 9.80 4.83
C ASP A 56 6.99 11.22 5.20
N THR A 57 6.76 11.63 6.46
CA THR A 57 7.03 12.97 6.98
C THR A 57 7.94 12.94 8.21
N PRO A 58 8.65 14.05 8.52
CA PRO A 58 9.39 14.16 9.77
C PRO A 58 8.53 13.95 11.01
N GLU A 59 7.24 14.26 10.97
CA GLU A 59 6.31 14.04 12.07
C GLU A 59 6.06 12.55 12.34
N ASP A 60 6.18 11.69 11.31
CA ASP A 60 5.94 10.25 11.46
C ASP A 60 6.98 9.56 12.37
N ILE A 61 8.20 10.10 12.41
CA ILE A 61 9.29 9.56 13.26
C ILE A 61 9.14 9.95 14.72
N ILE A 62 8.31 10.95 15.03
CA ILE A 62 8.01 11.35 16.41
C ILE A 62 7.37 10.14 17.09
N ASN A 63 7.98 9.70 18.19
CA ASN A 63 7.58 8.52 18.95
C ASN A 63 7.57 7.22 18.13
N LEU A 64 8.36 7.12 17.07
CA LEU A 64 8.43 5.91 16.24
C LEU A 64 8.75 4.65 17.05
N GLN A 65 9.63 4.76 18.05
CA GLN A 65 9.96 3.62 18.93
C GLN A 65 8.76 3.09 19.71
N GLU A 66 7.92 3.97 20.24
CA GLU A 66 6.67 3.60 20.94
C GLU A 66 5.68 2.96 19.97
N LYS A 67 5.54 3.54 18.76
CA LYS A 67 4.69 2.97 17.70
C LYS A 67 5.16 1.57 17.29
N LEU A 68 6.47 1.34 17.19
CA LEU A 68 7.06 0.05 16.83
C LEU A 68 6.97 -0.99 17.95
N GLN A 69 6.96 -0.59 19.22
CA GLN A 69 6.70 -1.52 20.32
C GLN A 69 5.30 -2.12 20.20
N LEU A 70 4.29 -1.31 19.88
CA LEU A 70 2.91 -1.77 19.64
C LEU A 70 2.79 -2.72 18.44
N VAL A 71 3.70 -2.64 17.46
CA VAL A 71 3.73 -3.52 16.29
C VAL A 71 4.26 -4.90 16.63
N ASN A 72 5.24 -4.97 17.52
CA ASN A 72 5.93 -6.21 17.89
C ASN A 72 5.24 -6.99 19.01
N GLU A 73 4.16 -6.46 19.59
CA GLU A 73 3.27 -7.10 20.58
C GLU A 73 2.06 -7.77 19.95
#